data_AF-A0A1I7LI68-F1
#
_entry.id   AF-A0A1I7LI68-F1
#
_cell.length_a   1.000
_cell.length_b   1.000
_cell.length_c   1.000
_cell.angle_alpha   90.00
_cell.angle_beta   90.00
_cell.angle_gamma   90.00
#
_symmetry.space_group_name_H-M   'P 1'
#
loop_
_entity.id
_entity.type
_entity.pdbx_description
1 polymer ?
#
loop_
_entity_poly.entity_id
_entity_poly.type
_entity_poly.pdbx_seq_one_letter_code
_entity_poly.pdbx_strand_id
1 'polypeptide(L)' 'MNPKVDQLWEQANNETNADKRMNLYKQMQQIITTDAPWVYLYEYNRVVVMNKNVQGYVFYPDEVIRFYGMSKGQ' A
#
# COMPACT_ATOMS: atom_id res chain seq x y z
N MET A 1 -5.45 -20.03 5.76
CA MET A 1 -4.85 -19.32 6.91
C MET A 1 -3.53 -20.01 7.21
N ASN A 2 -2.41 -19.30 7.22
CA ASN A 2 -1.10 -19.87 7.54
C ASN A 2 -0.74 -19.44 8.98
N PRO A 3 -0.76 -20.36 9.97
CA PRO A 3 -0.55 -20.00 11.38
C PRO A 3 0.79 -19.30 11.64
N LYS A 4 1.81 -19.57 10.82
CA LYS A 4 3.11 -18.94 10.95
C LYS A 4 3.09 -17.47 10.52
N VAL A 5 2.33 -17.15 9.47
CA VAL A 5 2.13 -15.77 9.02
C VAL A 5 1.34 -15.00 10.07
N ASP A 6 0.30 -15.60 10.64
CA ASP A 6 -0.51 -14.96 11.68
C ASP A 6 0.34 -14.59 12.92
N GLN A 7 1.21 -15.50 13.37
CA GLN A 7 2.14 -15.22 14.48
C GLN A 7 3.13 -14.09 14.17
N LEU A 8 3.70 -14.07 12.96
CA LEU A 8 4.63 -13.02 12.55
C LEU A 8 3.92 -11.65 12.44
N TRP A 9 2.64 -11.65 12.04
CA TRP A 9 1.82 -10.46 11.95
C TRP A 9 1.56 -9.85 13.33
N GLU A 10 1.19 -10.67 14.32
CA GLU A 10 1.00 -10.20 15.70
C GLU A 10 2.28 -9.62 16.31
N GLN A 11 3.44 -10.23 16.04
CA GLN A 11 4.73 -9.71 16.48
C GLN A 11 5.06 -8.37 15.81
N ALA A 12 4.82 -8.25 14.50
CA ALA A 12 5.09 -7.03 13.76
C ALA A 12 4.21 -5.86 14.23
N ASN A 13 2.96 -6.11 14.63
CA ASN A 13 2.04 -5.09 15.15
C ASN A 13 2.49 -4.50 16.49
N ASN A 14 3.20 -5.29 17.32
CA ASN A 14 3.68 -4.86 18.63
C ASN A 14 5.13 -4.34 18.61
N GLU A 15 5.84 -4.51 17.50
CA GLU A 15 7.25 -4.11 17.37
C GLU A 15 7.40 -2.62 17.04
N THR A 16 8.03 -1.87 17.94
CA THR A 16 8.24 -0.43 17.79
C THR A 16 9.47 -0.11 16.96
N ASN A 17 10.49 -0.98 16.96
CA ASN A 17 11.69 -0.80 16.17
C ASN A 17 11.43 -1.07 14.68
N ALA A 18 11.71 -0.08 13.83
CA ALA A 18 11.43 -0.17 12.40
C ALA A 18 12.21 -1.28 11.68
N ASP A 19 13.49 -1.50 12.02
CA ASP A 19 14.32 -2.52 11.38
C ASP A 19 13.85 -3.93 11.74
N LYS A 20 13.50 -4.15 13.00
CA LYS A 20 12.93 -5.43 13.46
C LYS A 20 11.59 -5.70 12.80
N ARG A 21 10.71 -4.70 12.74
CA ARG A 21 9.40 -4.82 12.08
C ARG A 21 9.55 -5.12 10.58
N MET A 22 10.52 -4.48 9.91
CA MET A 22 10.86 -4.76 8.51
C MET A 22 11.33 -6.21 8.31
N ASN A 23 12.15 -6.75 9.21
CA ASN A 23 12.59 -8.15 9.13
C ASN A 23 11.45 -9.16 9.32
N LEU A 24 10.46 -8.84 10.16
CA LEU A 24 9.25 -9.66 10.31
C LEU A 24 8.41 -9.62 9.03
N TYR A 25 8.24 -8.45 8.39
CA TYR A 25 7.55 -8.34 7.10
C TYR A 25 8.23 -9.14 5.99
N LYS A 26 9.56 -9.11 5.92
CA LYS A 26 10.32 -9.92 4.93
C LYS A 26 10.05 -11.42 5.08
N GLN A 27 10.06 -11.94 6.31
CA GLN A 27 9.78 -13.35 6.57
C GLN A 27 8.36 -13.73 6.15
N MET A 28 7.37 -12.87 6.45
CA MET A 28 5.99 -13.10 5.99
C MET A 28 5.88 -13.08 4.46
N GLN A 29 6.51 -12.11 3.80
CA GLN A 29 6.48 -12.02 2.33
C GLN A 29 7.07 -13.26 1.65
N GLN A 30 8.13 -13.85 2.19
CA GLN A 30 8.70 -15.10 1.67
C GLN A 30 7.71 -16.26 1.74
N ILE A 31 7.03 -16.42 2.87
CA ILE A 31 6.02 -17.47 3.06
C ILE A 31 4.84 -17.25 2.11
N ILE A 32 4.29 -16.02 2.08
CA ILE A 32 3.15 -15.67 1.22
C ILE A 32 3.48 -15.89 -0.25
N THR A 33 4.68 -15.47 -0.69
CA THR A 33 5.12 -15.64 -2.09
C THR A 33 5.26 -17.10 -2.48
N THR A 34 5.66 -17.97 -1.53
CA THR A 34 5.86 -19.41 -1.78
C THR A 34 4.54 -20.17 -1.78
N ASP A 35 3.64 -19.83 -0.87
CA ASP A 35 2.43 -20.62 -0.60
C ASP A 35 1.19 -20.12 -1.35
N ALA A 36 1.18 -18.86 -1.80
CA ALA A 36 -0.02 -18.28 -2.39
C ALA A 36 -0.28 -18.81 -3.82
N PRO A 37 -1.55 -19.10 -4.18
CA PRO A 37 -1.90 -19.56 -5.52
C PRO A 37 -1.98 -18.42 -6.56
N TRP A 38 -1.49 -17.22 -6.24
CA TRP A 38 -1.50 -16.05 -7.12
C TRP A 38 -0.08 -15.64 -7.51
N VAL A 39 0.05 -14.94 -8.63
CA VAL A 39 1.34 -14.44 -9.15
C VAL A 39 1.35 -12.92 -9.15
N TYR A 40 2.49 -12.33 -8.77
CA TYR A 40 2.71 -10.89 -8.91
C TYR A 40 2.83 -10.53 -10.39
N LEU A 41 1.97 -9.64 -10.88
CA LEU A 41 1.99 -9.20 -12.28
C LEU A 41 2.79 -7.90 -12.43
N TYR A 42 2.39 -6.85 -11.72
CA TYR A 42 3.03 -5.54 -11.75
C TYR A 42 2.55 -4.65 -10.60
N GLU A 43 3.34 -3.60 -10.30
CA GLU A 43 2.91 -2.47 -9.48
C GLU A 43 2.48 -1.32 -10.41
N TYR A 44 1.40 -0.64 -10.06
CA TYR A 44 0.84 0.41 -10.91
C TYR A 44 1.74 1.66 -10.93
N ASN A 45 2.20 2.04 -12.12
CA ASN A 45 2.67 3.40 -12.35
C ASN A 45 1.45 4.31 -12.59
N ARG A 46 1.03 5.05 -11.55
CA ARG A 46 -0.19 5.87 -11.60
C ARG A 46 0.03 7.13 -12.44
N VAL A 47 -0.61 7.17 -13.59
CA VAL A 47 -0.71 8.38 -14.43
C VAL A 47 -2.07 9.02 -14.21
N VAL A 48 -2.07 10.26 -13.71
CA VAL A 48 -3.30 11.04 -13.49
C VAL A 48 -3.33 12.19 -14.48
N VAL A 49 -4.37 12.21 -15.33
CA VAL A 49 -4.61 13.29 -16.30
C VAL A 49 -5.78 14.12 -15.81
N MET A 50 -5.62 15.44 -15.81
CA MET A 50 -6.64 16.38 -15.39
C MET A 50 -6.90 17.43 -16.46
N ASN A 51 -8.13 17.94 -16.50
CA ASN A 51 -8.45 19.09 -17.32
C ASN A 51 -7.67 20.31 -16.81
N LYS A 52 -7.17 21.14 -17.73
CA LYS A 52 -6.42 22.38 -17.43
C LYS A 52 -7.17 23.36 -16.49
N ASN A 53 -8.50 23.28 -16.44
CA ASN A 53 -9.32 24.14 -15.58
C ASN A 53 -9.56 23.53 -14.19
N VAL A 54 -9.09 22.32 -13.88
CA VAL A 54 -9.21 21.73 -12.54
C VAL A 54 -8.02 22.14 -11.69
N GLN A 55 -8.31 22.65 -10.50
CA GLN A 55 -7.30 23.11 -9.54
C GLN A 55 -7.48 22.39 -8.19
N GLY A 56 -6.40 22.32 -7.40
CA GLY A 56 -6.45 21.81 -6.03
C GLY A 56 -6.41 20.28 -5.88
N TYR A 57 -6.12 19.54 -6.96
CA TYR A 57 -5.91 18.09 -6.86
C TYR A 57 -4.60 17.74 -6.16
N VAL A 58 -4.69 16.82 -5.21
CA VAL A 58 -3.55 16.23 -4.52
C VAL A 58 -3.64 14.71 -4.66
N PHE A 59 -2.56 14.09 -5.14
CA PHE A 59 -2.46 12.64 -5.19
C PHE A 59 -2.10 12.08 -3.81
N TYR A 60 -2.83 11.05 -3.39
CA TYR A 60 -2.55 10.30 -2.17
C TYR A 60 -2.31 8.82 -2.51
N PRO A 61 -1.32 8.16 -1.89
CA PRO A 61 -1.03 6.74 -2.16
C PRO A 61 -2.16 5.77 -1.75
N ASP A 62 -3.16 6.24 -1.01
CA ASP A 62 -4.36 5.47 -0.68
C ASP A 62 -5.40 5.42 -1.81
N GLU A 63 -5.12 6.11 -2.92
CA GLU A 63 -5.94 6.16 -4.15
C GLU A 63 -7.33 6.79 -3.98
N VAL A 64 -7.60 7.36 -2.80
CA VAL A 64 -8.87 8.04 -2.53
C VAL A 64 -8.80 9.47 -3.05
N ILE A 65 -9.66 9.79 -4.02
CA ILE A 65 -9.81 11.14 -4.56
C ILE A 65 -10.53 12.01 -3.53
N ARG A 66 -9.86 13.08 -3.08
CA ARG A 66 -10.42 14.05 -2.13
C ARG A 66 -10.94 15.26 -2.87
N PHE A 67 -12.27 15.31 -3.06
CA PHE A 67 -12.92 16.38 -3.82
C PHE A 67 -12.99 17.73 -3.10
N TYR A 68 -12.89 17.74 -1.76
CA TYR A 68 -13.12 18.93 -0.95
C TYR A 68 -12.20 20.11 -1.33
N GLY A 69 -10.93 19.85 -1.63
CA GLY A 69 -9.96 20.88 -2.03
C GLY A 69 -9.99 21.24 -3.51
N MET A 70 -10.84 20.59 -4.32
CA MET A 70 -10.82 20.73 -5.77
C MET A 70 -11.87 21.73 -6.25
N SER A 71 -11.52 22.50 -7.27
CA SER A 71 -12.43 23.44 -7.91
C SER A 71 -12.21 23.48 -9.42
N LYS A 72 -13.21 24.02 -10.13
CA LYS A 72 -13.10 24.38 -11.53
C LYS A 72 -12.76 25.87 -11.61
N GLY A 73 -11.63 26.22 -12.22
CA GLY A 73 -11.30 27.58 -12.59
C GLY A 73 -12.39 28.16 -13.50
N GLN A 74 -12.68 29.45 -13.32
CA GLN A 74 -13.66 30.19 -14.11
C GLN A 74 -13.39 30.08 -15.61
#